data_AF-A0A5N3XWN4-F1
#
_entry.id   AF-A0A5N3XWN4-F1
#
_cell.length_a   1.000
_cell.length_b   1.000
_cell.length_c   1.000
_cell.angle_alpha   90.00
_cell.angle_beta   90.00
_cell.angle_gamma   90.00
#
_symmetry.space_group_name_H-M   'P 1'
#
loop_
_entity.id
_entity.type
_entity.pdbx_description
1 polymer ?
#
loop_
_entity_poly.entity_id
_entity_poly.type
_entity_poly.pdbx_seq_one_letter_code
_entity_poly.pdbx_strand_id
1 'polypeptide(L)'
;MGIPLQVVPSSASGQVRSYYVNWRMLRDVKRRKMAYEYADERLRINSLRKNTILPKNLQEVADEEIAALPRDSCPVRIRNRCVMTSRPRGVKRRWRLSRIVFRHLADHGQLSGIQRAIW
;
A
#
# COMPACT_ATOMS: atom_id res chain seq x y z
N MET A 1 -1.27 -19.15 43.33
CA MET A 1 -0.21 -19.54 42.38
C MET A 1 -0.33 -18.64 41.14
N GLY A 2 0.05 -17.35 41.27
CA GLY A 2 0.01 -16.40 40.15
C GLY A 2 1.39 -16.33 39.52
N ILE A 3 1.48 -16.59 38.21
CA ILE A 3 2.73 -16.50 37.45
C ILE A 3 3.10 -15.02 37.33
N PRO A 4 4.29 -14.57 37.79
CA PRO A 4 4.69 -13.18 37.64
C PRO A 4 4.97 -12.91 36.15
N LEU A 5 4.31 -11.89 35.60
CA LEU A 5 4.61 -11.34 34.27
C LEU A 5 6.06 -10.86 34.26
N GLN A 6 6.91 -11.53 33.49
CA GLN A 6 8.27 -11.06 33.24
C GLN A 6 8.22 -9.74 32.48
N VAL A 7 8.55 -8.65 33.18
CA VAL A 7 8.82 -7.34 32.57
C VAL A 7 10.14 -7.48 31.80
N VAL A 8 10.05 -7.55 30.47
CA VAL A 8 11.24 -7.57 29.60
C VAL A 8 11.91 -6.19 29.68
N PRO A 9 13.23 -6.11 29.98
CA PRO A 9 13.89 -4.83 30.22
C PRO A 9 13.95 -3.97 28.96
N SER A 10 13.48 -2.74 29.11
CA SER A 10 13.70 -1.63 28.18
C SER A 10 15.16 -1.17 28.28
N SER A 11 16.02 -1.70 27.42
CA SER A 11 17.35 -1.11 27.20
C SER A 11 17.89 -1.45 25.82
N ALA A 12 17.68 -0.54 24.88
CA ALA A 12 18.70 -0.20 23.88
C ALA A 12 18.25 1.05 23.13
N SER A 13 19.05 2.11 23.25
CA SER A 13 19.18 3.22 22.32
C SER A 13 19.64 2.72 20.93
N GLY A 14 18.87 1.82 20.33
CA GLY A 14 19.04 1.43 18.95
C GLY A 14 18.51 2.54 18.06
N GLN A 15 19.27 2.92 17.02
CA GLN A 15 18.72 3.68 15.90
C GLN A 15 17.33 3.12 15.58
N VAL A 16 16.28 3.96 15.59
CA VAL A 16 14.96 3.57 15.08
C VAL A 16 15.09 3.42 13.57
N ARG A 17 15.69 2.30 13.14
CA ARG A 17 15.64 1.81 11.78
C ARG A 17 14.17 1.73 11.47
N SER A 18 13.69 2.54 10.52
CA SER A 18 12.29 2.46 10.11
C SER A 18 11.95 0.99 9.88
N TYR A 19 10.91 0.46 10.54
CA TYR A 19 10.44 -0.93 10.48
C TYR A 19 10.18 -1.45 9.04
N TYR A 20 10.29 -0.58 8.04
CA TYR A 20 10.15 -0.86 6.62
C TYR A 20 11.49 -1.19 5.97
N VAL A 21 11.45 -2.15 5.05
CA VAL A 21 12.62 -2.67 4.31
C VAL A 21 13.45 -1.56 3.64
N ASN A 22 12.78 -0.57 3.03
CA ASN A 22 13.42 0.50 2.27
C ASN A 22 12.59 1.79 2.34
N TRP A 23 13.24 2.95 2.15
CA TRP A 23 12.58 4.27 2.04
C TRP A 23 11.50 4.34 0.93
N ARG A 24 11.64 3.52 -0.12
CA ARG A 24 10.64 3.38 -1.20
C ARG A 24 9.32 2.78 -0.69
N MET A 25 9.40 1.87 0.28
CA MET A 25 8.23 1.28 0.94
C MET A 25 7.57 2.32 1.84
N LEU A 26 8.37 3.07 2.62
CA LEU A 26 7.87 4.16 3.45
C LEU A 26 7.11 5.22 2.62
N ARG A 27 7.65 5.61 1.45
CA ARG A 27 6.96 6.52 0.52
C ARG A 27 5.63 5.95 0.01
N ASP A 28 5.59 4.65 -0.32
CA ASP A 28 4.37 4.00 -0.78
C ASP A 28 3.31 3.93 0.34
N VAL A 29 3.74 3.68 1.59
CA VAL A 29 2.86 3.70 2.77
C VAL A 29 2.27 5.10 2.99
N LYS A 30 3.09 6.15 2.94
CA LYS A 30 2.59 7.54 3.05
C LYS A 30 1.55 7.85 1.98
N ARG A 31 1.78 7.46 0.72
CA ARG A 31 0.81 7.63 -0.37
C ARG A 31 -0.49 6.86 -0.13
N ARG A 32 -0.41 5.61 0.33
CA ARG A 32 -1.61 4.81 0.64
C ARG A 32 -2.44 5.44 1.76
N LYS A 33 -1.78 6.01 2.77
CA LYS A 33 -2.46 6.75 3.85
C LYS A 33 -3.18 7.98 3.31
N MET A 34 -2.48 8.86 2.58
CA MET A 34 -3.13 10.04 2.00
C MET A 34 -4.22 9.69 0.97
N ALA A 35 -4.03 8.65 0.17
CA ALA A 35 -5.06 8.20 -0.78
C ALA A 35 -6.31 7.65 -0.07
N TYR A 36 -6.17 7.14 1.16
CA TYR A 36 -7.30 6.72 1.98
C TYR A 36 -8.02 7.93 2.58
N GLU A 37 -7.27 8.89 3.13
CA GLU A 37 -7.82 10.13 3.72
C GLU A 37 -8.65 10.93 2.70
N TYR A 38 -8.14 11.11 1.48
CA TYR A 38 -8.80 11.89 0.42
C TYR A 38 -9.67 11.04 -0.51
N ALA A 39 -9.97 9.78 -0.15
CA ALA A 39 -10.72 8.88 -1.04
C ALA A 39 -12.13 9.41 -1.36
N ASP A 40 -12.84 9.88 -0.33
CA ASP A 40 -14.22 10.34 -0.44
C ASP A 40 -14.32 11.67 -1.20
N GLU A 41 -13.44 12.62 -0.89
CA GLU A 41 -13.38 13.92 -1.58
C GLU A 41 -13.10 13.73 -3.07
N ARG A 42 -12.11 12.89 -3.41
CA ARG A 42 -11.81 12.61 -4.83
C ARG A 42 -12.96 11.90 -5.53
N LEU A 43 -13.68 11.00 -4.85
CA LEU A 43 -14.85 10.34 -5.42
C LEU A 43 -15.95 11.36 -5.75
N ARG A 44 -16.26 12.25 -4.81
CA ARG A 44 -17.28 13.31 -4.96
C ARG A 44 -16.94 14.26 -6.12
N ILE A 45 -15.74 14.83 -6.12
CA ILE A 45 -15.32 15.80 -7.16
C ILE A 45 -15.26 15.12 -8.54
N ASN A 46 -14.73 13.89 -8.60
CA ASN A 46 -14.66 13.17 -9.86
C ASN A 46 -16.05 12.77 -10.41
N SER A 47 -17.06 12.62 -9.53
CA SER A 47 -18.44 12.36 -9.95
C SER A 47 -19.07 13.58 -10.65
N LEU A 48 -18.78 14.79 -10.16
CA LEU A 48 -19.20 16.05 -10.79
C LEU A 48 -18.54 16.22 -12.15
N ARG A 49 -17.22 15.97 -12.20
CA ARG A 49 -16.43 16.10 -13.43
C ARG A 49 -16.83 15.11 -14.53
N LYS A 50 -17.20 13.87 -14.18
CA LYS A 50 -17.53 12.82 -15.15
C LYS A 50 -18.99 12.79 -15.57
N ASN A 51 -19.75 13.84 -15.25
CA ASN A 51 -21.16 13.96 -15.60
C ASN A 51 -21.36 14.71 -16.93
N THR A 52 -22.30 14.25 -17.76
CA THR A 52 -22.68 14.91 -19.03
C THR A 52 -23.88 15.85 -18.86
N ILE A 53 -24.61 15.78 -17.75
CA ILE A 53 -25.83 16.55 -17.47
C ILE A 53 -25.48 17.96 -16.94
N LEU A 54 -24.38 18.09 -16.20
CA LEU A 54 -23.99 19.33 -15.55
C LEU A 54 -23.42 20.35 -16.55
N PRO A 55 -23.64 21.66 -16.33
CA PRO A 55 -23.04 22.70 -17.14
C PRO A 55 -21.51 22.65 -17.09
N LYS A 56 -20.86 23.04 -18.19
CA LYS A 56 -19.39 22.99 -18.34
C LYS A 56 -18.65 23.81 -17.27
N ASN A 57 -19.18 24.96 -16.88
CA ASN A 57 -18.57 25.80 -15.84
C ASN A 57 -18.36 25.04 -14.52
N LEU A 58 -19.30 24.17 -14.12
CA LEU A 58 -19.14 23.36 -12.90
C LEU A 58 -18.10 22.25 -13.08
N GLN A 59 -17.93 21.74 -14.30
CA GLN A 59 -16.90 20.75 -14.61
C GLN A 59 -15.51 21.38 -14.54
N GLU A 60 -15.36 22.62 -15.04
CA GLU A 60 -14.12 23.39 -14.97
C GLU A 60 -13.71 23.66 -13.51
N VAL A 61 -14.64 24.10 -12.66
CA VAL A 61 -14.37 24.27 -11.21
C VAL A 61 -13.96 22.95 -10.56
N ALA A 62 -14.65 21.85 -10.87
CA ALA A 62 -14.29 20.53 -10.34
C ALA A 62 -12.90 20.06 -10.83
N ASP A 63 -12.47 20.47 -12.02
CA ASP A 63 -11.14 20.19 -12.55
C ASP A 63 -10.04 21.01 -11.85
N GLU A 64 -10.32 22.24 -11.46
CA GLU A 64 -9.43 23.06 -10.63
C GLU A 64 -9.31 22.48 -9.21
N GLU A 65 -10.43 22.11 -8.59
CA GLU A 65 -10.47 21.52 -7.25
C GLU A 65 -9.68 20.20 -7.18
N ILE A 66 -9.90 19.29 -8.15
CA ILE A 66 -9.21 17.99 -8.16
C ILE A 66 -7.70 18.11 -8.43
N ALA A 67 -7.29 19.17 -9.14
CA ALA A 67 -5.90 19.51 -9.42
C ALA A 67 -5.20 20.15 -8.21
N ALA A 68 -5.94 20.91 -7.39
CA ALA A 68 -5.44 21.52 -6.16
C ALA A 68 -5.15 20.50 -5.05
N LEU A 69 -5.84 19.35 -5.05
CA LEU A 69 -5.63 18.28 -4.08
C LEU A 69 -4.18 17.73 -4.09
N PRO A 70 -3.66 17.25 -2.94
CA PRO A 70 -2.28 16.80 -2.84
C PRO A 70 -2.00 15.66 -3.82
N ARG A 71 -0.97 15.80 -4.65
CA ARG A 71 -0.66 14.86 -5.74
C ARG A 71 -0.53 13.41 -5.29
N ASP A 72 -0.02 13.18 -4.09
CA ASP A 72 0.21 11.85 -3.52
C ASP A 72 -1.06 11.14 -3.03
N SER A 73 -2.20 11.83 -2.97
CA SER A 73 -3.53 11.22 -2.76
C SER A 73 -4.05 10.49 -4.00
N CYS A 74 -3.46 10.71 -5.19
CA CYS A 74 -3.93 10.08 -6.41
C CYS A 74 -3.69 8.55 -6.40
N PRO A 75 -4.73 7.72 -6.55
CA PRO A 75 -4.60 6.26 -6.43
C PRO A 75 -3.73 5.63 -7.50
N VAL A 76 -3.60 6.28 -8.67
CA VAL A 76 -2.75 5.83 -9.79
C VAL A 76 -1.26 5.76 -9.41
N ARG A 77 -0.84 6.53 -8.40
CA ARG A 77 0.57 6.59 -7.95
C ARG A 77 0.96 5.46 -7.00
N ILE A 78 -0.02 4.72 -6.48
CA ILE A 78 0.23 3.60 -5.57
C ILE A 78 0.86 2.45 -6.35
N ARG A 79 1.97 1.90 -5.84
CA ARG A 79 2.64 0.76 -6.47
C ARG A 79 2.51 -0.50 -5.61
N ASN A 80 2.09 -1.60 -6.21
CA ASN A 80 2.08 -2.89 -5.52
C ASN A 80 3.52 -3.41 -5.38
N ARG A 81 4.06 -3.30 -4.16
CA ARG A 81 5.39 -3.78 -3.78
C ARG A 81 5.28 -5.09 -2.99
N CYS A 82 6.35 -5.87 -3.01
CA CYS A 82 6.51 -7.01 -2.11
C CYS A 82 6.54 -6.53 -0.66
N VAL A 83 5.77 -7.18 0.22
CA VAL A 83 5.73 -6.83 1.65
C VAL A 83 7.07 -7.11 2.34
N MET A 84 7.74 -8.22 1.99
CA MET A 84 8.98 -8.64 2.64
C MET A 84 10.24 -7.94 2.11
N THR A 85 10.30 -7.62 0.81
CA THR A 85 11.53 -7.12 0.17
C THR A 85 11.37 -5.74 -0.49
N SER A 86 10.17 -5.15 -0.49
CA SER A 86 9.83 -3.89 -1.19
C SER A 86 10.03 -3.88 -2.73
N ARG A 87 10.25 -5.06 -3.34
CA ARG A 87 10.45 -5.21 -4.80
C ARG A 87 9.24 -4.68 -5.58
N PRO A 88 9.43 -3.80 -6.58
CA PRO A 88 8.33 -3.15 -7.32
C PRO A 88 7.75 -3.93 -8.50
N ARG A 89 8.46 -4.97 -8.96
CA ARG A 89 8.10 -5.76 -10.16
C ARG A 89 7.98 -7.23 -9.80
N GLY A 90 7.23 -7.99 -10.60
CA GLY A 90 7.04 -9.43 -10.40
C GLY A 90 6.45 -9.76 -9.03
N VAL A 91 5.46 -8.98 -8.60
CA VAL A 91 4.71 -9.19 -7.36
C VAL A 91 3.38 -9.84 -7.72
N LYS A 92 3.07 -10.99 -7.11
CA LYS A 92 1.77 -11.64 -7.32
C LYS A 92 0.73 -10.97 -6.43
N ARG A 93 -0.36 -10.46 -7.00
CA ARG A 93 -1.36 -9.64 -6.28
C ARG A 93 -2.05 -10.40 -5.14
N ARG A 94 -2.34 -11.69 -5.33
CA ARG A 94 -3.00 -12.55 -4.32
C ARG A 94 -2.20 -12.64 -3.02
N TRP A 95 -0.90 -12.96 -3.10
CA TRP A 95 -0.04 -13.12 -1.93
C TRP A 95 0.73 -11.84 -1.53
N ARG A 96 0.74 -10.81 -2.39
CA ARG A 96 1.53 -9.57 -2.21
C ARG A 96 3.04 -9.81 -2.02
N LEU A 97 3.54 -10.92 -2.53
CA LEU A 97 4.95 -11.32 -2.47
C LEU A 97 5.62 -11.22 -3.84
N SER A 98 6.93 -10.98 -3.83
CA SER A 98 7.76 -11.06 -5.02
C SER A 98 7.92 -12.52 -5.47
N ARG A 99 8.19 -12.73 -6.76
CA ARG A 99 8.47 -14.06 -7.33
C ARG A 99 9.58 -14.85 -6.62
N ILE A 100 10.54 -14.16 -6.00
CA ILE A 100 11.69 -14.80 -5.34
C ILE A 100 11.26 -15.35 -3.97
N VAL A 101 10.66 -14.48 -3.15
CA VAL A 101 10.14 -14.85 -1.82
C VAL A 101 9.03 -15.88 -1.95
N PHE A 102 8.13 -15.70 -2.92
CA PHE A 102 7.05 -16.66 -3.18
C PHE A 102 7.59 -18.06 -3.48
N ARG A 103 8.62 -18.18 -4.33
CA ARG A 103 9.25 -19.46 -4.62
C ARG A 103 9.90 -20.06 -3.38
N HIS A 104 10.65 -19.27 -2.61
CA HIS A 104 11.27 -19.75 -1.39
C HIS A 104 10.24 -20.34 -0.41
N LEU A 105 9.14 -19.63 -0.13
CA LEU A 105 8.09 -20.13 0.76
C LEU A 105 7.35 -21.36 0.18
N ALA A 106 7.14 -21.40 -1.14
CA ALA A 106 6.48 -22.52 -1.80
C ALA A 106 7.36 -23.78 -1.83
N ASP A 107 8.65 -23.63 -2.16
CA ASP A 107 9.61 -24.75 -2.22
C ASP A 107 9.84 -25.38 -0.83
N HIS A 108 9.70 -24.60 0.25
CA HIS A 108 9.75 -25.11 1.63
C HIS A 108 8.39 -25.55 2.20
N GLY A 109 7.32 -25.60 1.40
CA GLY A 109 6.00 -26.04 1.85
C GLY A 109 5.33 -25.14 2.90
N GLN A 110 5.79 -23.89 3.06
CA GLN A 110 5.23 -22.93 4.03
C GLN A 110 3.93 -22.27 3.52
N LEU A 111 3.57 -22.49 2.26
CA LEU A 111 2.32 -22.02 1.66
C LEU A 111 1.37 -23.20 1.43
N SER A 112 0.25 -23.21 2.15
CA SER A 112 -0.76 -24.25 2.03
C SER A 112 -1.36 -24.32 0.61
N GLY A 113 -1.48 -25.54 0.08
CA GLY A 113 -2.10 -25.83 -1.22
C GLY A 113 -1.27 -25.42 -2.44
N ILE A 114 0.00 -25.02 -2.27
CA ILE A 114 0.89 -24.69 -3.39
C ILE A 114 1.78 -25.89 -3.69
N GLN A 115 1.57 -26.49 -4.86
CA GLN A 115 2.41 -27.54 -5.41
C GLN A 115 2.98 -27.13 -6.77
N ARG A 116 4.06 -27.78 -7.19
CA ARG A 116 4.57 -27.62 -8.55
C ARG A 116 3.56 -28.23 -9.53
N ALA A 117 3.30 -27.54 -10.63
CA ALA A 117 2.47 -28.09 -11.69
C ALA A 117 3.24 -29.24 -12.36
N ILE A 118 2.57 -30.39 -12.47
CA ILE A 118 3.04 -31.57 -13.18
C ILE A 118 1.96 -31.85 -14.21
N TRP A 119 2.36 -31.89 -15.48
CA TRP A 119 1.50 -32.21 -16.62
C TRP A 119 2.23 -33.22 -17.50
#